data_AF-A0A7K8RZT6-F1
#
_entry.id   AF-A0A7K8RZT6-F1
#
_cell.length_a   1.000
_cell.length_b   1.000
_cell.length_c   1.000
_cell.angle_alpha   90.00
_cell.angle_beta   90.00
_cell.angle_gamma   90.00
#
_symmetry.space_group_name_H-M   'P 1'
#
loop_
_entity.id
_entity.type
_entity.pdbx_description
1 polymer ?
#
loop_
_entity_poly.entity_id
_entity_poly.type
_entity_poly.pdbx_seq_one_letter_code
_entity_poly.pdbx_strand_id
1 'polypeptide(L)'
;MLEHYQWVKRPLCSERPVKGPTVFTDAGPKMKRAACVWQSDSQWQKHVINGEPGDSLQTLELKAVCWALGNWNDTPVNIVSDSLYVVGVVPHIEDALLKETKNQHLNKLFIQLCST
;
A
#
# COMPACT_ATOMS: atom_id res chain seq x y z
N MET A 1 -21.97 32.17 18.00
CA MET A 1 -21.62 30.78 18.34
C MET A 1 -20.69 30.33 17.24
N LEU A 2 -19.37 30.39 17.48
CA LEU A 2 -18.35 30.27 16.43
C LEU A 2 -18.37 28.85 15.85
N GLU A 3 -18.63 28.74 14.55
CA GLU A 3 -18.46 27.52 13.78
C GLU A 3 -17.00 27.07 13.90
N HIS A 4 -16.78 25.90 14.51
CA HIS A 4 -15.45 25.36 14.70
C HIS A 4 -14.85 24.97 13.35
N TYR A 5 -13.88 25.75 12.90
CA TYR A 5 -12.86 25.48 11.88
C TYR A 5 -12.57 23.98 11.71
N GLN A 6 -13.19 23.39 10.68
CA GLN A 6 -13.07 21.98 10.32
C GLN A 6 -11.80 21.70 9.48
N TRP A 7 -10.67 22.34 9.83
CA TRP A 7 -9.41 22.30 9.07
C TRP A 7 -8.39 21.29 9.60
N VAL A 8 -8.82 20.32 10.41
CA VAL A 8 -7.93 19.20 10.76
C VAL A 8 -7.98 18.21 9.61
N LYS A 9 -6.95 18.23 8.75
CA LYS A 9 -6.73 17.19 7.74
C LYS A 9 -6.72 15.85 8.47
N ARG A 10 -7.71 15.00 8.22
CA ARG A 10 -7.76 13.67 8.83
C ARG A 10 -6.54 12.89 8.32
N PRO A 11 -5.73 12.29 9.21
CA PRO A 11 -4.62 11.46 8.76
C PRO A 11 -5.16 10.28 7.95
N LEU A 12 -4.53 9.96 6.82
CA LEU A 12 -4.92 8.84 5.96
C LEU A 12 -4.64 7.49 6.61
N CYS A 13 -3.64 7.42 7.49
CA CYS A 13 -3.30 6.22 8.25
C CYS A 13 -3.83 6.28 9.68
N SER A 14 -4.23 5.12 10.21
CA SER A 14 -4.64 4.92 11.60
C SER A 14 -3.63 4.05 12.32
N GLU A 15 -3.28 4.40 13.56
CA GLU A 15 -2.43 3.57 14.43
C GLU A 15 -3.15 2.31 14.95
N ARG A 16 -4.48 2.26 14.81
CA ARG A 16 -5.31 1.13 15.22
C ARG A 16 -6.01 0.51 14.01
N PRO A 17 -6.31 -0.80 14.04
CA PRO A 17 -7.11 -1.43 13.01
C PRO A 17 -8.43 -0.70 12.77
N VAL A 18 -8.79 -0.54 11.50
CA VAL A 18 -10.02 0.13 11.05
C VAL A 18 -11.09 -0.88 10.71
N LYS A 19 -12.35 -0.42 10.65
CA LYS A 19 -13.44 -1.24 10.12
C LYS A 19 -13.28 -1.38 8.61
N GLY A 20 -12.86 -2.55 8.17
CA GLY A 20 -12.57 -2.85 6.78
C GLY A 20 -11.95 -4.24 6.62
N PRO A 21 -11.66 -4.66 5.39
CA PRO A 21 -10.96 -5.92 5.15
C PRO A 21 -9.52 -5.85 5.68
N THR A 22 -8.97 -7.02 6.00
CA THR A 22 -7.56 -7.18 6.36
C THR A 22 -6.84 -7.94 5.27
N VAL A 23 -5.85 -7.29 4.67
CA VAL A 23 -5.05 -7.80 3.57
C VAL A 23 -3.64 -8.06 4.07
N PHE A 24 -3.19 -9.30 3.94
CA PHE A 24 -1.82 -9.71 4.20
C PHE A 24 -1.03 -9.64 2.90
N THR A 25 0.12 -8.97 2.92
CA THR A 25 1.00 -8.81 1.75
C THR A 25 2.34 -9.47 2.00
N ASP A 26 2.90 -10.11 0.97
CA ASP A 26 4.24 -10.71 1.00
C ASP A 26 4.83 -10.71 -0.42
N ALA A 27 6.15 -10.68 -0.55
CA ALA A 27 6.84 -10.86 -1.81
C ALA A 27 8.03 -11.84 -1.75
N GLY A 28 8.13 -12.66 -2.80
CA GLY A 28 9.19 -13.64 -2.97
C GLY A 28 10.20 -13.21 -4.05
N PRO A 29 11.48 -12.93 -3.71
CA PRO A 29 12.47 -12.50 -4.70
C PRO A 29 12.85 -13.61 -5.68
N LYS A 30 12.90 -14.87 -5.20
CA LYS A 30 13.20 -16.05 -6.03
C LYS A 30 12.12 -16.30 -7.09
N MET A 31 10.87 -16.13 -6.71
CA MET A 31 9.73 -16.33 -7.61
C MET A 31 9.40 -15.08 -8.43
N LYS A 32 10.02 -13.94 -8.11
CA LYS A 32 9.69 -12.61 -8.63
C LYS A 32 8.18 -12.35 -8.62
N ARG A 33 7.56 -12.58 -7.46
CA ARG A 33 6.11 -12.44 -7.27
C ARG A 33 5.82 -11.75 -5.96
N ALA A 34 4.74 -10.99 -5.97
CA ALA A 34 4.08 -10.51 -4.77
C ALA A 34 2.71 -11.20 -4.64
N ALA A 35 2.20 -11.27 -3.42
CA ALA A 35 0.90 -11.83 -3.13
C ALA A 35 0.13 -10.95 -2.15
N CYS A 36 -1.19 -10.94 -2.30
CA CYS A 36 -2.11 -10.33 -1.36
C CYS A 36 -3.17 -11.37 -1.01
N VAL A 37 -3.43 -11.57 0.27
CA VAL A 37 -4.37 -12.56 0.78
C VAL A 37 -5.31 -11.89 1.76
N TRP A 38 -6.61 -12.13 1.63
CA TRP A 38 -7.64 -11.56 2.50
C TRP A 38 -8.79 -12.54 2.68
N GLN A 39 -9.64 -12.30 3.67
CA GLN A 39 -10.84 -13.10 3.89
C GLN A 39 -12.08 -12.32 3.40
N SER A 40 -12.95 -12.99 2.64
CA SER A 40 -14.28 -12.49 2.24
C SER A 40 -15.29 -13.61 2.43
N ASP A 41 -16.43 -13.33 3.06
CA ASP A 41 -17.52 -14.31 3.28
C ASP A 41 -17.03 -15.63 3.89
N SER A 42 -16.16 -15.53 4.90
CA SER A 42 -15.50 -16.66 5.57
C SER A 42 -14.57 -17.50 4.67
N GLN A 43 -14.31 -17.08 3.43
CA GLN A 43 -13.41 -17.76 2.50
C GLN A 43 -12.13 -16.94 2.25
N TRP A 44 -11.00 -17.64 2.16
CA TRP A 44 -9.72 -17.02 1.81
C TRP A 44 -9.64 -16.74 0.32
N GLN A 45 -9.34 -15.49 -0.01
CA GLN A 45 -9.09 -14.98 -1.34
C GLN A 45 -7.60 -14.70 -1.50
N LYS A 46 -7.09 -14.78 -2.74
CA LYS A 46 -5.69 -14.44 -3.05
C LYS A 46 -5.58 -13.72 -4.37
N HIS A 47 -4.63 -12.80 -4.45
CA HIS A 47 -4.17 -12.17 -5.66
C HIS A 47 -2.66 -12.33 -5.78
N VAL A 48 -2.16 -12.66 -6.97
CA VAL A 48 -0.73 -12.84 -7.23
C VAL A 48 -0.31 -11.84 -8.30
N ILE A 49 0.72 -11.06 -7.98
CA ILE A 49 1.29 -10.05 -8.86
C ILE A 49 2.62 -10.58 -9.38
N ASN A 50 2.76 -10.66 -10.71
CA ASN A 50 4.03 -11.03 -11.33
C ASN A 50 4.97 -9.82 -11.38
N GLY A 51 6.23 -10.06 -11.05
CA GLY A 51 7.29 -9.08 -11.16
C GLY A 51 7.75 -8.88 -12.60
N GLU A 52 8.32 -7.71 -12.83
CA GLU A 52 8.93 -7.28 -14.10
C GLU A 52 10.46 -7.38 -14.04
N PRO A 53 11.15 -7.39 -15.20
CA PRO A 53 12.60 -7.26 -15.22
C PRO A 53 13.06 -6.00 -14.50
N GLY A 54 13.94 -6.15 -13.51
CA GLY A 54 14.45 -5.05 -12.70
C GLY A 54 13.67 -4.79 -11.40
N ASP A 55 12.56 -5.50 -11.16
CA ASP A 55 11.89 -5.45 -9.86
C ASP A 55 12.80 -6.02 -8.76
N SER A 56 13.06 -5.18 -7.76
CA SER A 56 13.67 -5.61 -6.51
C SER A 56 12.62 -6.22 -5.58
N LEU A 57 13.05 -6.86 -4.50
CA LEU A 57 12.14 -7.32 -3.45
C LEU A 57 11.27 -6.16 -2.92
N GLN A 58 11.90 -5.03 -2.62
CA GLN A 58 11.22 -3.83 -2.12
C GLN A 58 10.17 -3.29 -3.10
N THR A 59 10.45 -3.38 -4.40
CA THR A 59 9.51 -3.00 -5.46
C THR A 59 8.30 -3.94 -5.51
N LEU A 60 8.51 -5.25 -5.32
CA LEU A 60 7.42 -6.23 -5.26
C LEU A 60 6.55 -6.05 -4.02
N GLU A 61 7.15 -5.82 -2.86
CA GLU A 61 6.42 -5.50 -1.63
C GLU A 61 5.54 -4.25 -1.83
N LEU A 62 6.11 -3.21 -2.42
CA LEU A 62 5.39 -1.96 -2.70
C LEU A 62 4.24 -2.19 -3.69
N LYS A 63 4.44 -3.03 -4.72
CA LYS A 63 3.38 -3.43 -5.65
C LYS A 63 2.21 -4.12 -4.93
N ALA A 64 2.49 -5.00 -3.97
CA ALA A 64 1.45 -5.66 -3.16
C ALA A 64 0.58 -4.64 -2.42
N VAL A 65 1.23 -3.66 -1.78
CA VAL A 65 0.53 -2.59 -1.06
C VAL A 65 -0.26 -1.69 -2.00
N CYS A 66 0.32 -1.27 -3.12
CA CYS A 66 -0.36 -0.44 -4.11
C CYS A 66 -1.61 -1.14 -4.67
N TRP A 67 -1.52 -2.45 -4.91
CA TRP A 67 -2.66 -3.24 -5.33
C TRP A 67 -3.74 -3.31 -4.24
N ALA A 68 -3.35 -3.57 -2.98
CA ALA A 68 -4.29 -3.64 -1.86
C ALA A 68 -5.02 -2.29 -1.67
N LEU A 69 -4.31 -1.17 -1.67
CA LEU A 69 -4.92 0.16 -1.56
C LEU A 69 -5.84 0.45 -2.76
N GLY A 70 -5.40 0.14 -3.98
CA GLY A 70 -6.22 0.34 -5.18
C GLY A 70 -7.49 -0.52 -5.21
N ASN A 71 -7.46 -1.73 -4.63
CA ASN A 71 -8.62 -2.63 -4.59
C ASN A 71 -9.70 -2.18 -3.58
N TRP A 72 -9.31 -1.39 -2.58
CA TRP A 72 -10.22 -0.80 -1.58
C TRP A 72 -10.09 0.73 -1.52
N ASN A 73 -9.95 1.39 -2.66
CA ASN A 73 -9.73 2.84 -2.75
C ASN A 73 -10.86 3.68 -2.10
N ASP A 74 -12.10 3.20 -2.14
CA ASP A 74 -13.26 3.92 -1.60
C ASP A 74 -13.59 3.55 -0.14
N THR A 75 -12.83 2.64 0.49
CA THR A 75 -13.12 2.13 1.85
C THR A 75 -11.85 1.93 2.68
N PRO A 76 -11.88 2.16 4.01
CA PRO A 76 -10.72 1.86 4.85
C PRO A 76 -10.29 0.38 4.75
N VAL A 77 -8.99 0.12 4.67
CA VAL A 77 -8.40 -1.22 4.59
C VAL A 77 -7.28 -1.37 5.62
N ASN A 78 -7.17 -2.54 6.24
CA ASN A 78 -6.04 -2.90 7.08
C ASN A 78 -5.01 -3.65 6.23
N ILE A 79 -3.79 -3.15 6.13
CA ILE A 79 -2.70 -3.82 5.42
C ILE A 79 -1.69 -4.34 6.44
N VAL A 80 -1.41 -5.65 6.38
CA VAL A 80 -0.44 -6.32 7.22
C VAL A 80 0.73 -6.75 6.35
N SER A 81 1.91 -6.19 6.61
CA SER A 81 3.15 -6.49 5.90
C SER A 81 4.27 -6.70 6.92
N ASP A 82 5.17 -7.64 6.63
CA ASP A 82 6.42 -7.87 7.36
C ASP A 82 7.59 -7.06 6.78
N SER A 83 7.39 -6.39 5.64
CA SER A 83 8.38 -5.55 5.00
C SER A 83 8.47 -4.18 5.69
N LEU A 84 9.52 -4.01 6.51
CA LEU A 84 9.85 -2.72 7.13
C LEU A 84 9.99 -1.58 6.11
N TYR A 85 10.35 -1.90 4.86
CA TYR A 85 10.43 -0.93 3.79
C TYR A 85 9.07 -0.29 3.51
N VAL A 86 8.03 -1.09 3.21
CA VAL A 86 6.71 -0.54 2.89
C VAL A 86 6.00 0.01 4.13
N VAL A 87 6.18 -0.64 5.29
CA VAL A 87 5.66 -0.13 6.57
C VAL A 87 6.26 1.24 6.91
N GLY A 88 7.52 1.49 6.56
CA GLY A 88 8.15 2.79 6.72
C GLY A 88 7.73 3.81 5.66
N VAL A 89 7.57 3.39 4.40
CA VAL A 89 7.25 4.30 3.28
C VAL A 89 5.81 4.79 3.32
N VAL A 90 4.84 3.87 3.48
CA VAL A 90 3.42 4.14 3.23
C VAL A 90 2.84 5.25 4.11
N PRO A 91 3.10 5.29 5.44
CA PRO A 91 2.56 6.35 6.29
C PRO A 91 3.14 7.74 6.01
N HIS A 92 4.27 7.83 5.32
CA HIS A 92 5.01 9.08 5.12
C HIS A 92 4.93 9.61 3.68
N ILE A 93 4.41 8.81 2.75
CA ILE A 93 4.46 9.13 1.32
C ILE A 93 3.55 10.31 0.94
N GLU A 94 2.46 10.53 1.66
CA GLU A 94 1.48 11.59 1.38
C GLU A 94 2.12 12.99 1.48
N ASP A 95 2.96 13.20 2.50
CA ASP A 95 3.62 14.48 2.75
C ASP A 95 5.05 14.52 2.15
N ALA A 96 5.47 13.49 1.41
CA ALA A 96 6.80 13.39 0.86
C ALA A 96 6.93 14.12 -0.49
N LEU A 97 8.06 14.83 -0.66
CA LEU A 97 8.47 15.33 -1.98
C LEU A 97 9.18 14.22 -2.75
N LEU A 98 8.57 13.76 -3.84
CA LEU A 98 9.16 12.75 -4.72
C LEU A 98 10.16 13.41 -5.68
N LYS A 99 11.45 13.12 -5.50
CA LYS A 99 12.48 13.44 -6.50
C LYS A 99 12.44 12.41 -7.62
N GLU A 100 12.54 12.86 -8.86
CA GLU A 100 12.66 11.97 -10.01
C GLU A 100 13.89 11.04 -9.86
N THR A 101 13.65 9.74 -9.79
CA THR A 101 14.69 8.72 -9.72
C THR A 101 15.01 8.12 -11.08
N LYS A 102 16.21 7.54 -11.24
CA LYS A 102 16.57 6.78 -12.45
C LYS A 102 15.74 5.50 -12.62
N ASN A 103 15.12 5.00 -11.55
CA ASN A 103 14.23 3.85 -11.60
C ASN A 103 12.80 4.33 -11.88
N GLN A 104 12.47 4.46 -13.17
CA GLN A 104 11.15 4.95 -13.59
C GLN A 104 10.00 4.10 -13.06
N HIS A 105 10.23 2.80 -12.87
CA HIS A 105 9.20 1.90 -12.39
C HIS A 105 8.88 2.12 -10.91
N LEU A 106 9.92 2.30 -10.09
CA LEU A 106 9.74 2.68 -8.68
C LEU A 106 9.07 4.05 -8.55
N ASN A 107 9.42 5.02 -9.40
CA ASN A 107 8.73 6.33 -9.41
C ASN A 107 7.23 6.17 -9.69
N LYS A 108 6.85 5.33 -10.67
CA LYS A 108 5.44 5.08 -10.98
C LYS A 108 4.68 4.50 -9.79
N LEU A 109 5.30 3.59 -9.04
CA LEU A 109 4.68 3.03 -7.85
C LEU A 109 4.52 4.07 -6.74
N PHE A 110 5.51 4.94 -6.51
CA PHE A 110 5.35 6.04 -5.55
C PHE A 110 4.25 7.01 -5.96
N ILE A 111 4.16 7.36 -7.25
CA ILE A 111 3.08 8.22 -7.76
C ILE A 111 1.72 7.54 -7.57
N GLN A 112 1.61 6.24 -7.87
CA GLN A 112 0.39 5.48 -7.64
C GLN A 112 0.02 5.50 -6.16
N LEU A 113 0.98 5.26 -5.27
CA LEU A 113 0.76 5.27 -3.83
C LEU A 113 0.30 6.65 -3.30
N CYS A 114 0.83 7.76 -3.83
CA CYS A 114 0.34 9.10 -3.51
C CYS A 114 -1.07 9.40 -4.03
N SER A 115 -1.56 8.64 -5.00
CA SER A 115 -2.83 8.89 -5.69
C SER A 115 -3.95 7.92 -5.30
N THR A 116 -3.62 6.87 -4.55
CA THR A 116 -4.55 5.87 -4.00
C THR A 116 -5.23 6.34 -2.72
#